data_AF-A0A4R6H904-F1
#
_entry.id   AF-A0A4R6H904-F1
#
_cell.length_a   1.000
_cell.length_b   1.000
_cell.length_c   1.000
_cell.angle_alpha   90.00
_cell.angle_beta   90.00
_cell.angle_gamma   90.00
#
_symmetry.space_group_name_H-M   'P 1'
#
loop_
_entity.id
_entity.type
_entity.pdbx_description
1 polymer ?
#
loop_
_entity_poly.entity_id
_entity_poly.type
_entity_poly.pdbx_seq_one_letter_code
_entity_poly.pdbx_strand_id
1 'polypeptide(L)'
;MSKLTITPKTKIYDLLDAYPELEDVLIGLAPQFKKLKNPVLRKTITKITSLSQAATIGGLNVEEMINVLRKEVGQEEIGSLTESGATYQTEQPGWFDATKVSQSIDIREMLHAGEQPVHEVLSAVKKLKDKEILEVIAPFIPAPLLDKSLSMNYQHWLKKESAEKVVIYLAKID
;
A
#
# COMPACT_ATOMS: atom_id res chain seq x y z
N MET A 1 -5.43 -24.92 2.49
CA MET A 1 -6.35 -24.12 1.64
C MET A 1 -5.82 -22.70 1.63
N SER A 2 -5.32 -22.23 0.49
CA SER A 2 -4.70 -20.90 0.37
C SER A 2 -5.77 -19.83 0.55
N LYS A 3 -5.77 -19.16 1.71
CA LYS A 3 -6.64 -18.01 1.99
C LYS A 3 -6.30 -16.88 1.02
N LEU A 4 -7.31 -16.28 0.38
CA LEU A 4 -7.15 -15.17 -0.54
C LEU A 4 -6.53 -13.97 0.20
N THR A 5 -5.33 -13.55 -0.19
CA THR A 5 -4.74 -12.32 0.33
C THR A 5 -5.53 -11.11 -0.18
N ILE A 6 -6.09 -10.32 0.74
CA ILE A 6 -6.89 -9.14 0.40
C ILE A 6 -5.93 -8.03 -0.01
N THR A 7 -5.98 -7.57 -1.25
CA THR A 7 -5.14 -6.49 -1.78
C THR A 7 -6.03 -5.43 -2.42
N PRO A 8 -5.55 -4.21 -2.70
CA PRO A 8 -6.35 -3.21 -3.41
C PRO A 8 -6.83 -3.69 -4.79
N LYS A 9 -6.10 -4.63 -5.42
CA LYS A 9 -6.47 -5.29 -6.68
C LYS A 9 -7.49 -6.39 -6.56
N THR A 10 -7.73 -6.91 -5.35
CA THR A 10 -8.67 -8.00 -5.14
C THR A 10 -10.06 -7.56 -5.61
N LYS A 11 -10.69 -8.39 -6.43
CA LYS A 11 -12.04 -8.10 -6.93
C LYS A 11 -13.05 -8.35 -5.84
N ILE A 12 -14.11 -7.54 -5.79
CA ILE A 12 -15.19 -7.72 -4.82
C ILE A 12 -15.82 -9.12 -4.96
N TYR A 13 -15.90 -9.65 -6.19
CA TYR A 13 -16.38 -11.00 -6.44
C TYR A 13 -15.54 -12.05 -5.71
N ASP A 14 -14.22 -12.04 -5.94
CA ASP A 14 -13.30 -13.00 -5.36
C ASP A 14 -13.23 -12.85 -3.83
N LEU A 15 -13.32 -11.61 -3.33
CA LEU A 15 -13.40 -11.32 -1.90
C LEU A 15 -14.61 -12.00 -1.25
N LEU A 16 -15.81 -11.77 -1.80
CA LEU A 16 -17.06 -12.29 -1.22
C LEU A 16 -17.30 -13.78 -1.50
N ASP A 17 -16.59 -14.36 -2.47
CA ASP A 17 -16.54 -15.81 -2.70
C ASP A 17 -15.67 -16.50 -1.64
N ALA A 18 -14.52 -15.89 -1.30
CA ALA A 18 -13.61 -16.39 -0.27
C ALA A 18 -14.04 -16.06 1.17
N TYR A 19 -14.67 -14.89 1.38
CA TYR A 19 -15.08 -14.34 2.68
C TYR A 19 -16.49 -13.73 2.60
N PRO A 20 -17.55 -14.55 2.59
CA PRO A 20 -18.94 -14.07 2.54
C PRO A 20 -19.29 -13.12 3.71
N GLU A 21 -18.65 -13.28 4.86
CA GLU A 21 -18.84 -12.47 6.06
C GLU A 21 -18.46 -10.99 5.88
N LEU A 22 -17.58 -10.69 4.90
CA LEU A 22 -17.16 -9.31 4.62
C LEU A 22 -18.22 -8.46 3.92
N GLU A 23 -19.33 -9.06 3.47
CA GLU A 23 -20.41 -8.32 2.81
C GLU A 23 -21.04 -7.26 3.74
N ASP A 24 -21.33 -7.62 4.99
CA ASP A 24 -21.92 -6.69 5.95
C ASP A 24 -20.91 -5.61 6.40
N VAL A 25 -19.61 -5.95 6.43
CA VAL A 25 -18.51 -5.00 6.70
C VAL A 25 -18.42 -3.94 5.61
N LEU A 26 -18.44 -4.34 4.33
CA LEU A 26 -18.49 -3.42 3.19
C LEU A 26 -19.70 -2.48 3.27
N ILE A 27 -20.87 -3.02 3.61
CA ILE A 27 -22.10 -2.22 3.76
C ILE A 27 -22.00 -1.22 4.91
N GLY A 28 -21.32 -1.58 6.00
CA GLY A 28 -21.02 -0.69 7.11
C GLY A 28 -20.08 0.45 6.73
N LEU A 29 -19.10 0.20 5.87
CA LEU A 29 -18.13 1.21 5.42
C LEU A 29 -18.76 2.25 4.49
N ALA A 30 -19.60 1.84 3.55
CA ALA A 30 -20.37 2.80 2.77
C ALA A 30 -21.75 2.26 2.35
N PRO A 31 -22.82 3.07 2.47
CA PRO A 31 -24.20 2.63 2.21
C PRO A 31 -24.44 2.23 0.75
N GLN A 32 -23.62 2.71 -0.18
CA GLN A 32 -23.63 2.31 -1.58
C GLN A 32 -23.36 0.81 -1.82
N PHE A 33 -22.62 0.16 -0.93
CA PHE A 33 -22.37 -1.28 -1.00
C PHE A 33 -23.62 -2.11 -0.70
N LYS A 34 -24.72 -1.52 -0.19
CA LYS A 34 -26.01 -2.21 -0.06
C LYS A 34 -26.52 -2.76 -1.39
N LYS A 35 -26.14 -2.14 -2.51
CA LYS A 35 -26.48 -2.61 -3.86
C LYS A 35 -25.86 -3.98 -4.17
N LEU A 36 -24.82 -4.42 -3.45
CA LEU A 36 -24.22 -5.74 -3.57
C LEU A 36 -25.15 -6.87 -3.10
N LYS A 37 -26.12 -6.60 -2.22
CA LYS A 37 -27.14 -7.59 -1.79
C LYS A 37 -28.06 -8.01 -2.93
N ASN A 38 -28.13 -7.25 -4.02
CA ASN A 38 -28.92 -7.63 -5.19
C ASN A 38 -28.14 -8.69 -6.03
N PRO A 39 -28.66 -9.93 -6.20
CA PRO A 39 -27.95 -11.02 -6.88
C PRO A 39 -27.52 -10.69 -8.32
N VAL A 40 -28.29 -9.85 -9.00
CA VAL A 40 -28.02 -9.45 -10.39
C VAL A 40 -26.87 -8.43 -10.47
N LEU A 41 -26.86 -7.46 -9.56
CA LEU A 41 -25.76 -6.48 -9.45
C LEU A 41 -24.49 -7.15 -8.94
N ARG A 42 -24.64 -8.09 -8.00
CA ARG A 42 -23.55 -8.94 -7.49
C ARG A 42 -22.82 -9.64 -8.64
N LYS A 43 -23.53 -10.30 -9.55
CA LYS A 43 -22.86 -11.02 -10.66
C LYS A 43 -22.22 -10.11 -11.71
N THR A 44 -22.73 -8.90 -11.89
CA THR A 44 -22.37 -8.03 -13.02
C THR A 44 -21.23 -7.07 -12.68
N ILE A 45 -21.31 -6.39 -11.53
CA ILE A 45 -20.38 -5.30 -11.19
C ILE A 45 -19.18 -5.81 -10.38
N THR A 46 -19.37 -6.81 -9.50
CA THR A 46 -18.30 -7.26 -8.60
C THR A 46 -17.17 -8.02 -9.29
N LYS A 47 -17.41 -8.56 -10.49
CA LYS A 47 -16.40 -9.30 -11.29
C LYS A 47 -15.37 -8.40 -11.96
N ILE A 48 -15.70 -7.11 -12.10
CA ILE A 48 -14.86 -6.12 -12.78
C ILE A 48 -14.32 -5.07 -11.81
N THR A 49 -15.00 -4.82 -10.69
CA THR A 49 -14.60 -3.81 -9.70
C THR A 49 -13.62 -4.37 -8.69
N SER A 50 -12.42 -3.79 -8.63
CA SER A 50 -11.46 -4.02 -7.55
C SER A 50 -11.86 -3.29 -6.27
N LEU A 51 -11.32 -3.70 -5.13
CA LEU A 51 -11.53 -2.99 -3.86
C LEU A 51 -11.05 -1.54 -3.92
N SER A 52 -9.93 -1.26 -4.61
CA SER A 52 -9.47 0.11 -4.82
C SER A 52 -10.47 0.97 -5.58
N GLN A 53 -11.02 0.46 -6.69
CA GLN A 53 -12.05 1.16 -7.46
C GLN A 53 -13.32 1.37 -6.65
N ALA A 54 -13.70 0.39 -5.84
CA ALA A 54 -14.88 0.49 -4.97
C ALA A 54 -14.71 1.56 -3.89
N ALA A 55 -13.53 1.63 -3.27
CA ALA A 55 -13.17 2.68 -2.32
C ALA A 55 -13.23 4.06 -2.98
N THR A 56 -12.60 4.24 -4.15
CA THR A 56 -12.62 5.51 -4.89
C THR A 56 -14.03 5.96 -5.23
N ILE A 57 -14.88 5.05 -5.75
CA ILE A 57 -16.28 5.35 -6.07
C ILE A 57 -17.09 5.67 -4.79
N GLY A 58 -16.68 5.14 -3.64
CA GLY A 58 -17.29 5.42 -2.34
C GLY A 58 -16.75 6.57 -1.55
N GLY A 59 -15.77 7.30 -2.10
CA GLY A 59 -15.08 8.34 -1.34
C GLY A 59 -14.43 7.78 -0.07
N LEU A 60 -14.08 6.49 -0.06
CA LEU A 60 -13.37 5.85 1.04
C LEU A 60 -11.87 5.84 0.75
N ASN A 61 -11.07 5.95 1.81
CA ASN A 61 -9.65 5.68 1.71
C ASN A 61 -9.44 4.17 1.46
N VAL A 62 -8.67 3.86 0.40
CA VAL A 62 -8.42 2.48 -0.04
C VAL A 62 -7.70 1.68 1.06
N GLU A 63 -6.73 2.28 1.73
CA GLU A 63 -5.95 1.61 2.79
C GLU A 63 -6.83 1.30 4.00
N GLU A 64 -7.58 2.28 4.50
CA GLU A 64 -8.47 2.09 5.65
C GLU A 64 -9.50 0.99 5.36
N MET A 65 -10.10 1.01 4.17
CA MET A 65 -11.04 -0.02 3.75
C MET A 65 -10.38 -1.41 3.74
N ILE A 66 -9.18 -1.55 3.16
CA ILE A 66 -8.49 -2.84 3.11
C ILE A 66 -8.09 -3.30 4.50
N ASN A 67 -7.63 -2.42 5.37
CA ASN A 67 -7.21 -2.76 6.73
C ASN A 67 -8.38 -3.24 7.58
N VAL A 68 -9.54 -2.58 7.48
CA VAL A 68 -10.78 -3.06 8.12
C VAL A 68 -11.12 -4.46 7.62
N LEU A 69 -11.13 -4.69 6.30
CA LEU A 69 -11.44 -6.02 5.74
C LEU A 69 -10.45 -7.09 6.16
N ARG A 70 -9.15 -6.77 6.19
CA ARG A 70 -8.09 -7.68 6.61
C ARG A 70 -8.19 -8.03 8.09
N LYS A 71 -8.44 -7.05 8.94
CA LYS A 71 -8.60 -7.23 10.38
C LYS A 71 -9.72 -8.21 10.71
N GLU A 72 -10.86 -8.11 10.03
CA GLU A 72 -12.02 -9.00 10.24
C GLU A 72 -11.71 -10.46 9.90
N VAL A 73 -10.81 -10.72 8.95
CA VAL A 73 -10.39 -12.09 8.58
C VAL A 73 -9.06 -12.53 9.20
N GLY A 74 -8.48 -11.70 10.08
CA GLY A 74 -7.20 -11.94 10.74
C GLY A 74 -5.98 -11.89 9.80
N GLN A 75 -6.03 -11.07 8.75
CA GLN A 75 -4.88 -10.77 7.89
C GLN A 75 -4.14 -9.53 8.41
N GLU A 76 -2.83 -9.48 8.15
CA GLU A 76 -1.97 -8.35 8.51
C GLU A 76 -2.39 -7.08 7.76
N GLU A 77 -2.52 -5.95 8.44
CA GLU A 77 -2.89 -4.67 7.83
C GLU A 77 -1.83 -4.20 6.79
N ILE A 78 -2.30 -3.57 5.71
CA ILE A 78 -1.43 -2.81 4.79
C ILE A 78 -0.97 -1.57 5.54
N GLY A 79 0.36 -1.42 5.70
CA GLY A 79 0.96 -0.27 6.38
C GLY A 79 1.08 -0.38 7.89
N SER A 80 0.49 -1.40 8.54
CA SER A 80 0.70 -1.68 9.96
C SER A 80 1.94 -2.53 10.15
N LEU A 81 3.08 -1.87 10.05
CA LEU A 81 4.32 -2.39 10.57
C LEU A 81 4.53 -1.91 12.01
N THR A 82 3.62 -2.28 12.89
CA THR A 82 3.94 -2.29 14.32
C THR A 82 4.14 -3.72 14.86
N GLU A 83 3.98 -4.77 14.04
CA GLU A 83 4.12 -6.16 14.53
C GLU A 83 5.11 -7.06 13.77
N SER A 84 5.88 -6.50 12.84
CA SER A 84 7.18 -7.08 12.48
C SER A 84 8.24 -6.15 13.03
N GLY A 85 9.16 -6.63 13.86
CA GLY A 85 10.18 -5.84 14.59
C GLY A 85 11.20 -5.07 13.75
N ALA A 86 10.81 -4.54 12.58
CA ALA A 86 11.55 -3.61 11.76
C ALA A 86 11.27 -2.18 12.25
N THR A 87 12.20 -1.64 13.03
CA THR A 87 12.24 -0.22 13.37
C THR A 87 12.60 0.59 12.12
N TYR A 88 11.60 1.07 11.37
CA TYR A 88 11.87 1.99 10.27
C TYR A 88 12.43 3.29 10.80
N GLN A 89 13.42 3.84 10.10
CA GLN A 89 14.03 5.09 10.51
C GLN A 89 13.08 6.24 10.20
N THR A 90 12.44 6.79 11.22
CA THR A 90 11.54 7.96 11.09
C THR A 90 12.23 9.28 11.45
N GLU A 91 13.29 9.22 12.25
CA GLU A 91 14.10 10.40 12.56
C GLU A 91 15.08 10.70 11.43
N GLN A 92 15.31 11.98 11.16
CA GLN A 92 16.21 12.40 10.09
C GLN A 92 17.63 11.88 10.37
N PRO A 93 18.19 11.01 9.52
CA PRO A 93 19.52 10.48 9.73
C PRO A 93 20.60 11.45 9.26
N GLY A 94 21.80 11.33 9.82
CA GLY A 94 22.93 12.21 9.48
C GLY A 94 23.46 12.07 8.05
N TRP A 95 23.10 11.00 7.33
CA TRP A 95 23.46 10.83 5.91
C TRP A 95 22.53 11.61 4.97
N PHE A 96 21.34 12.01 5.43
CA PHE A 96 20.37 12.71 4.59
C PHE A 96 20.83 14.14 4.30
N ASP A 97 20.80 14.49 3.02
CA ASP A 97 21.11 15.83 2.53
C ASP A 97 20.17 16.15 1.37
N ALA A 98 19.31 17.16 1.55
CA ALA A 98 18.34 17.56 0.54
C ALA A 98 18.99 17.98 -0.79
N THR A 99 20.25 18.45 -0.77
CA THR A 99 20.98 18.84 -1.99
C THR A 99 21.44 17.65 -2.82
N LYS A 100 21.42 16.44 -2.24
CA LYS A 100 21.84 15.19 -2.89
C LYS A 100 20.67 14.37 -3.41
N VAL A 101 19.43 14.85 -3.24
CA VAL A 101 18.26 14.23 -3.86
C VAL A 101 18.35 14.44 -5.36
N SER A 102 18.73 13.38 -6.10
CA SER A 102 18.96 13.45 -7.54
C SER A 102 17.73 13.03 -8.35
N GLN A 103 16.85 12.23 -7.75
CA GLN A 103 15.67 11.68 -8.41
C GLN A 103 14.49 11.62 -7.43
N SER A 104 13.26 11.73 -7.96
CA SER A 104 12.01 11.55 -7.22
C SER A 104 11.07 10.65 -8.02
N ILE A 105 10.43 9.69 -7.34
CA ILE A 105 9.44 8.77 -7.92
C ILE A 105 8.16 8.85 -7.12
N ASP A 106 7.05 9.10 -7.80
CA ASP A 106 5.73 9.06 -7.20
C ASP A 106 5.07 7.70 -7.46
N ILE A 107 4.90 6.93 -6.38
CA ILE A 107 4.31 5.59 -6.44
C ILE A 107 2.87 5.57 -5.95
N ARG A 108 2.24 6.73 -5.75
CA ARG A 108 0.86 6.83 -5.24
C ARG A 108 -0.13 6.13 -6.14
N GLU A 109 -0.11 6.43 -7.43
CA GLU A 109 -1.03 5.82 -8.39
C GLU A 109 -0.84 4.30 -8.47
N MET A 110 0.42 3.83 -8.48
CA MET A 110 0.74 2.40 -8.48
C MET A 110 0.15 1.72 -7.25
N LEU A 111 0.38 2.28 -6.06
CA LEU A 111 -0.12 1.71 -4.81
C LEU A 111 -1.66 1.74 -4.73
N HIS A 112 -2.31 2.81 -5.20
CA HIS A 112 -3.77 2.87 -5.31
C HIS A 112 -4.32 1.85 -6.31
N ALA A 113 -3.61 1.59 -7.40
CA ALA A 113 -3.90 0.50 -8.33
C ALA A 113 -3.59 -0.89 -7.74
N GLY A 114 -3.02 -0.96 -6.53
CA GLY A 114 -2.55 -2.17 -5.85
C GLY A 114 -1.35 -2.85 -6.52
N GLU A 115 -0.60 -2.09 -7.33
CA GLU A 115 0.71 -2.47 -7.83
C GLU A 115 1.76 -2.38 -6.72
N GLN A 116 2.82 -3.17 -6.88
CA GLN A 116 3.95 -3.19 -5.95
C GLN A 116 5.14 -2.55 -6.66
N PRO A 117 5.52 -1.31 -6.31
CA PRO A 117 6.55 -0.55 -7.01
C PRO A 117 7.99 -0.96 -6.64
N VAL A 118 8.16 -2.19 -6.14
CA VAL A 118 9.45 -2.70 -5.63
C VAL A 118 10.51 -2.72 -6.74
N HIS A 119 10.17 -3.26 -7.92
CA HIS A 119 11.12 -3.36 -9.02
C HIS A 119 11.54 -1.99 -9.56
N GLU A 120 10.58 -1.07 -9.70
CA GLU A 120 10.79 0.27 -10.23
C GLU A 120 11.70 1.09 -9.32
N VAL A 121 11.34 1.18 -8.03
CA VAL A 121 12.10 1.94 -7.05
C VAL A 121 13.51 1.35 -6.88
N LEU A 122 13.65 0.04 -6.72
CA LEU A 122 14.97 -0.56 -6.52
C LEU A 122 15.86 -0.45 -7.77
N SER A 123 15.27 -0.44 -8.97
CA SER A 123 16.02 -0.19 -10.20
C SER A 123 16.52 1.24 -10.28
N ALA A 124 15.77 2.22 -9.77
CA ALA A 124 16.22 3.60 -9.65
C ALA A 124 17.33 3.72 -8.59
N VAL A 125 17.16 3.14 -7.39
CA VAL A 125 18.19 3.13 -6.34
C VAL A 125 19.50 2.53 -6.86
N LYS A 126 19.45 1.44 -7.63
CA LYS A 126 20.65 0.84 -8.23
C LYS A 126 21.42 1.78 -9.16
N LYS A 127 20.73 2.70 -9.85
CA LYS A 127 21.32 3.65 -10.80
C LYS A 127 21.90 4.90 -10.14
N LEU A 128 21.58 5.13 -8.85
CA LEU A 128 22.17 6.24 -8.08
C LEU A 128 23.69 6.14 -8.06
N LYS A 129 24.36 7.27 -8.17
CA LYS A 129 25.81 7.39 -7.94
C LYS A 129 26.11 7.45 -6.45
N ASP A 130 27.39 7.42 -6.09
CA ASP A 130 27.81 7.55 -4.69
C ASP A 130 27.25 8.83 -4.07
N LYS A 131 26.66 8.68 -2.88
CA LYS A 131 26.03 9.76 -2.09
C LYS A 131 24.77 10.37 -2.70
N GLU A 132 24.26 9.88 -3.83
CA GLU A 132 22.96 10.32 -4.34
C GLU A 132 21.80 9.69 -3.56
N ILE A 133 20.70 10.43 -3.46
CA ILE A 133 19.50 10.04 -2.72
C ILE A 133 18.32 9.99 -3.69
N LEU A 134 17.54 8.91 -3.62
CA LEU A 134 16.25 8.79 -4.27
C LEU A 134 15.14 9.19 -3.30
N GLU A 135 14.27 10.09 -3.74
CA GLU A 135 13.00 10.38 -3.07
C GLU A 135 11.89 9.50 -3.65
N VAL A 136 11.05 8.94 -2.77
CA VAL A 136 9.89 8.13 -3.13
C VAL A 136 8.67 8.66 -2.41
N ILE A 137 7.65 9.09 -3.16
CA ILE A 137 6.41 9.63 -2.62
C ILE A 137 5.36 8.52 -2.64
N ALA A 138 4.81 8.21 -1.48
CA ALA A 138 3.82 7.16 -1.29
C ALA A 138 2.59 7.72 -0.55
N PRO A 139 1.39 7.12 -0.74
CA PRO A 139 0.20 7.53 -0.01
C PRO A 139 0.21 6.96 1.42
N PHE A 140 1.01 5.92 1.64
CA PHE A 140 1.17 5.18 2.88
C PHE A 140 2.54 4.48 2.92
N ILE A 141 2.85 3.79 4.01
CA ILE A 141 4.14 3.12 4.22
C ILE A 141 4.22 1.82 3.39
N PRO A 142 5.09 1.73 2.36
CA PRO A 142 5.21 0.53 1.54
C PRO A 142 6.16 -0.48 2.20
N ALA A 143 5.64 -1.27 3.14
CA ALA A 143 6.39 -2.31 3.86
C ALA A 143 7.31 -3.16 2.96
N PRO A 144 6.79 -3.77 1.87
CA PRO A 144 7.59 -4.69 1.07
C PRO A 144 8.76 -4.01 0.37
N LEU A 145 8.65 -2.71 0.07
CA LEU A 145 9.72 -1.93 -0.52
C LEU A 145 10.83 -1.66 0.52
N LEU A 146 10.45 -1.28 1.74
CA LEU A 146 11.40 -0.98 2.81
C LEU A 146 12.12 -2.25 3.29
N ASP A 147 11.40 -3.35 3.49
CA ASP A 147 11.99 -4.64 3.86
C ASP A 147 12.98 -5.11 2.80
N LYS A 148 12.62 -4.96 1.51
CA LYS A 148 13.51 -5.33 0.42
C LYS A 148 14.72 -4.41 0.34
N SER A 149 14.54 -3.12 0.59
CA SER A 149 15.63 -2.14 0.68
C SER A 149 16.62 -2.49 1.79
N LEU A 150 16.11 -2.85 2.98
CA LEU A 150 16.92 -3.30 4.11
C LEU A 150 17.68 -4.60 3.80
N SER A 151 17.01 -5.59 3.20
CA SER A 151 17.65 -6.84 2.76
C SER A 151 18.76 -6.61 1.71
N MET A 152 18.72 -5.48 1.00
CA MET A 152 19.73 -5.10 0.00
C MET A 152 20.79 -4.15 0.54
N ASN A 153 20.82 -3.93 1.86
CA ASN A 153 21.78 -3.06 2.53
C ASN A 153 21.72 -1.60 2.02
N TYR A 154 20.51 -1.10 1.77
CA TYR A 154 20.27 0.31 1.49
C TYR A 154 19.81 1.05 2.75
N GLN A 155 20.24 2.30 2.87
CA GLN A 155 19.74 3.22 3.87
C GLN A 155 18.37 3.74 3.46
N HIS A 156 17.49 3.87 4.44
CA HIS A 156 16.17 4.47 4.25
C HIS A 156 15.88 5.50 5.34
N TRP A 157 15.12 6.52 5.00
CA TRP A 157 14.51 7.45 5.95
C TRP A 157 13.07 7.69 5.55
N LEU A 158 12.16 7.46 6.48
CA LEU A 158 10.74 7.66 6.30
C LEU A 158 10.32 8.97 6.96
N LYS A 159 9.85 9.92 6.15
CA LYS A 159 9.28 11.17 6.58
C LYS A 159 7.77 11.15 6.37
N LYS A 160 7.02 11.02 7.46
CA LYS A 160 5.55 11.13 7.42
C LYS A 160 5.15 12.61 7.37
N GLU A 161 4.62 13.07 6.24
CA GLU A 161 4.18 14.46 6.09
C GLU A 161 2.71 14.65 6.45
N SER A 162 1.87 13.66 6.18
CA SER A 162 0.43 13.68 6.48
C SER A 162 -0.13 12.25 6.57
N ALA A 163 -1.42 12.11 6.89
CA ALA A 163 -2.09 10.80 6.90
C ALA A 163 -2.09 10.14 5.51
N GLU A 164 -2.10 10.92 4.43
CA GLU A 164 -2.18 10.44 3.05
C GLU A 164 -0.92 10.72 2.22
N LYS A 165 0.18 11.10 2.90
CA LYS A 165 1.45 11.41 2.24
C LYS A 165 2.63 11.01 3.13
N VAL A 166 3.38 10.04 2.64
CA VAL A 166 4.65 9.58 3.20
C VAL A 166 5.73 9.78 2.15
N VAL A 167 6.86 10.33 2.56
CA VAL A 167 8.04 10.47 1.70
C VAL A 167 9.12 9.56 2.25
N ILE A 168 9.72 8.76 1.39
CA ILE A 168 10.78 7.82 1.74
C ILE A 168 12.02 8.22 0.96
N TYR A 169 13.11 8.44 1.66
CA TYR A 169 14.42 8.68 1.06
C TYR A 169 15.24 7.40 1.11
N LEU A 170 15.81 7.00 -0.01
CA LEU A 170 16.65 5.81 -0.15
C LEU A 170 18.03 6.20 -0.63
N ALA A 171 19.06 5.63 -0.01
CA ALA A 171 20.46 5.87 -0.36
C ALA A 171 21.26 4.56 -0.32
N LYS A 172 22.34 4.51 -1.11
CA LYS A 172 23.30 3.41 -1.04
C LYS A 172 24.15 3.53 0.23
N ILE A 173 24.41 2.40 0.87
CA ILE A 173 25.43 2.32 1.92
C ILE A 173 26.77 2.15 1.19
N ASP A 174 27.69 3.07 1.44
CA ASP A 174 29.10 3.00 1.04
C ASP A 174 29.81 1.78 1.69
#